data_AF-A0A323V467-F1
#
_entry.id   AF-A0A323V467-F1
#
_cell.length_a   1.000
_cell.length_b   1.000
_cell.length_c   1.000
_cell.angle_alpha   90.00
_cell.angle_beta   90.00
_cell.angle_gamma   90.00
#
_symmetry.space_group_name_H-M   'P 1'
#
loop_
_entity.id
_entity.type
_entity.pdbx_description
1 polymer ?
#
loop_
_entity_poly.entity_id
_entity_poly.type
_entity_poly.pdbx_seq_one_letter_code
_entity_poly.pdbx_strand_id
1 'polypeptide(L)'
;MAPQCARLCRTPAAGTLQSNPSPAATSGSLLRGSGYSFAPGSGCDVKEALIVAAFAFLVCLGLLIAEERDHAETKRLHAEQIADLERAGREAVEEARIEEQRRYTALQEIAHETQTQLDRARADAAGAANAGDRLRKRIAQLTASCRAGTGHPGSAAPGQTADVTADLLADVQQRLDEAADAIARHADAARIAGLACESAYDAVSAQ
;
A
#
# COMPACT_ATOMS: atom_id res chain seq x y z
N MET A 1 20.92 10.03 -18.04
CA MET A 1 20.21 11.07 -18.80
C MET A 1 18.72 10.90 -18.54
N ALA A 2 18.20 11.61 -17.54
CA ALA A 2 16.77 11.81 -17.24
C ALA A 2 16.62 13.32 -17.04
N PRO A 3 15.53 13.98 -17.48
CA PRO A 3 14.32 13.98 -16.67
C PRO A 3 13.00 14.19 -17.45
N GLN A 4 11.96 13.40 -17.14
CA GLN A 4 10.56 13.79 -17.37
C GLN A 4 9.72 13.37 -16.16
N CYS A 5 9.93 14.05 -15.04
CA CYS A 5 8.98 14.14 -13.94
C CYS A 5 8.35 15.54 -13.96
N ALA A 6 7.32 15.74 -14.76
CA ALA A 6 6.47 16.93 -14.69
C ALA A 6 5.11 16.67 -15.35
N ARG A 7 4.03 16.91 -14.60
CA ARG A 7 2.60 16.67 -14.92
C ARG A 7 2.23 15.19 -14.72
N LEU A 8 1.41 14.79 -13.76
CA LEU A 8 0.06 15.27 -13.48
C LEU A 8 -0.30 15.01 -12.00
N CYS A 9 0.07 15.91 -11.09
CA CYS A 9 -0.70 16.03 -9.84
C CYS A 9 -2.02 16.71 -10.20
N ARG A 10 -3.03 15.91 -10.55
CA ARG A 10 -4.42 16.35 -10.59
C ARG A 10 -4.93 16.28 -9.16
N THR A 11 -4.80 17.39 -8.44
CA THR A 11 -5.53 17.65 -7.21
C THR A 11 -7.02 17.76 -7.55
N PRO A 12 -7.93 16.94 -6.99
CA PRO A 12 -9.32 17.29 -6.96
C PRO A 12 -9.49 18.40 -5.91
N ALA A 13 -9.88 19.57 -6.41
CA ALA A 13 -10.51 20.69 -5.75
C ALA A 13 -10.40 20.71 -4.21
N ALA A 14 -9.53 21.59 -3.71
CA ALA A 14 -9.79 22.25 -2.44
C ALA A 14 -11.22 22.80 -2.53
N GLY A 15 -12.15 22.13 -1.83
CA GLY A 15 -13.51 22.58 -1.68
C GLY A 15 -13.44 24.01 -1.20
N THR A 16 -13.96 24.90 -2.03
CA THR A 16 -14.25 26.27 -1.66
C THR A 16 -14.91 26.23 -0.30
N LEU A 17 -14.20 26.73 0.72
CA LEU A 17 -14.80 27.23 1.94
C LEU A 17 -15.87 28.20 1.48
N GLN A 18 -17.10 27.69 1.35
CA GLN A 18 -18.30 28.45 1.17
C GLN A 18 -18.42 29.24 2.47
N SER A 19 -17.76 30.39 2.53
CA SER A 19 -18.04 31.44 3.49
C SER A 19 -19.51 31.78 3.28
N ASN A 20 -20.35 31.17 4.10
CA ASN A 20 -21.77 31.52 4.15
C ASN A 20 -21.82 33.03 4.41
N PRO A 21 -22.58 33.79 3.62
CA PRO A 21 -22.65 35.23 3.79
C PRO A 21 -23.12 35.52 5.21
N SER A 22 -22.28 36.28 5.92
CA SER A 22 -22.64 36.99 7.14
C SER A 22 -24.05 37.57 6.94
N PRO A 23 -25.01 37.32 7.85
CA PRO A 23 -26.32 37.91 7.72
C PRO A 23 -26.15 39.42 7.81
N ALA A 24 -26.38 40.07 6.67
CA ALA A 24 -26.69 41.48 6.52
C ALA A 24 -26.08 42.39 7.60
N ALA A 25 -24.95 43.00 7.26
CA ALA A 25 -24.71 44.39 7.63
C ALA A 25 -25.94 45.20 7.18
N THR A 26 -26.93 45.28 8.07
CA THR A 26 -28.12 46.09 7.89
C THR A 26 -27.62 47.51 7.94
N SER A 27 -27.53 48.07 6.73
CA SER A 27 -27.31 49.46 6.43
C SER A 27 -27.78 50.36 7.56
N GLY A 28 -26.87 51.22 8.01
CA GLY A 28 -27.22 52.42 8.76
C GLY A 28 -28.27 53.19 7.96
N SER A 29 -29.52 53.00 8.35
CA SER A 29 -30.67 53.74 7.85
C SER A 29 -31.45 54.17 9.07
N LEU A 30 -31.11 55.37 9.53
CA LEU A 30 -32.05 56.31 10.13
C LEU A 30 -33.00 55.66 11.15
N LEU A 31 -32.47 55.34 12.34
CA LEU A 31 -33.20 55.76 13.53
C LEU A 31 -33.07 57.28 13.62
N ARG A 32 -33.76 57.96 12.69
CA ARG A 32 -34.39 59.24 12.95
C ARG A 32 -35.11 59.01 14.27
N GLY A 33 -34.57 59.59 15.33
CA GLY A 33 -35.19 59.54 16.63
C GLY A 33 -36.64 59.94 16.46
N SER A 34 -37.55 58.98 16.53
CA SER A 34 -38.83 59.22 17.15
C SER A 34 -38.47 59.56 18.57
N GLY A 35 -38.21 60.85 18.78
CA GLY A 35 -38.13 61.42 20.11
C GLY A 35 -39.39 60.96 20.82
N TYR A 36 -39.22 60.02 21.74
CA TYR A 36 -40.06 60.01 22.92
C TYR A 36 -39.73 61.32 23.64
N SER A 37 -40.40 62.38 23.19
CA SER A 37 -40.44 63.66 23.85
C SER A 37 -41.08 63.39 25.20
N PHE A 38 -40.25 63.11 26.20
CA PHE A 38 -40.67 63.04 27.58
C PHE A 38 -40.96 64.48 28.00
N ALA A 39 -42.17 64.95 27.70
CA ALA A 39 -42.66 66.23 28.14
C ALA A 39 -42.69 66.22 29.69
N PRO A 40 -42.04 67.16 30.38
CA PRO A 40 -42.11 67.27 31.82
C PRO A 40 -43.46 67.91 32.18
N GLY A 41 -44.53 67.12 32.20
CA GLY A 41 -45.85 67.72 32.37
C GLY A 41 -47.05 66.78 32.32
N SER A 42 -46.98 65.59 32.93
CA SER A 42 -48.17 64.81 33.29
C SER A 42 -47.73 63.71 34.25
N GLY A 43 -48.37 63.62 35.42
CA GLY A 43 -48.04 62.60 36.42
C GLY A 43 -48.16 61.20 35.80
N CYS A 44 -47.02 60.60 35.46
CA CYS A 44 -46.95 59.17 35.24
C CYS A 44 -47.30 58.52 36.57
N ASP A 45 -48.54 58.07 36.66
CA ASP A 45 -49.06 57.29 37.76
C ASP A 45 -48.06 56.15 38.02
N VAL A 46 -47.45 56.09 39.22
CA VAL A 46 -46.29 55.21 39.55
C VAL A 46 -46.57 53.75 39.17
N LYS A 47 -47.85 53.38 39.13
CA LYS A 47 -48.38 52.11 38.62
C LYS A 47 -47.99 51.82 37.15
N GLU A 48 -48.07 52.78 36.23
CA GLU A 48 -47.75 52.59 34.81
C GLU A 48 -46.26 52.34 34.59
N ALA A 49 -45.41 53.06 35.33
CA ALA A 49 -43.96 52.85 35.29
C ALA A 49 -43.56 51.46 35.83
N LEU A 50 -44.22 50.99 36.89
CA LEU A 50 -44.00 49.64 37.43
C LEU A 50 -44.45 48.54 36.47
N ILE A 51 -45.58 48.73 35.78
CA ILE A 51 -46.08 47.76 34.79
C ILE A 51 -45.09 47.63 33.63
N VAL A 52 -44.61 48.75 33.07
CA VAL A 52 -43.64 48.73 31.96
C VAL A 52 -42.33 48.06 32.38
N ALA A 53 -41.83 48.35 33.59
CA ALA A 53 -40.62 47.71 34.11
C ALA A 53 -40.79 46.19 34.32
N ALA A 54 -41.94 45.76 34.84
CA ALA A 54 -42.24 44.35 35.02
C ALA A 54 -42.35 43.59 33.70
N PHE A 55 -42.99 44.17 32.68
CA PHE A 55 -43.03 43.59 31.33
C PHE A 55 -41.65 43.56 30.68
N ALA A 56 -40.85 44.63 30.80
CA ALA A 56 -39.49 44.66 30.30
C ALA A 56 -38.61 43.59 30.96
N PHE A 57 -38.76 43.38 32.26
CA PHE A 57 -38.03 42.35 33.01
C PHE A 57 -38.46 40.93 32.59
N LEU A 58 -39.76 40.68 32.43
CA LEU A 58 -40.29 39.40 31.93
C LEU A 58 -39.80 39.10 30.51
N VAL A 59 -39.77 40.10 29.62
CA VAL A 59 -39.24 39.97 28.26
C VAL A 59 -37.73 39.68 28.30
N CYS A 60 -36.95 40.42 29.10
CA CYS A 60 -35.51 40.15 29.29
C CYS A 60 -35.24 38.74 29.81
N LEU A 61 -35.97 38.28 30.82
CA LEU A 61 -35.87 36.91 31.33
C LEU A 61 -36.19 35.87 30.25
N GLY A 62 -37.21 36.11 29.43
CA GLY A 62 -37.57 35.22 28.33
C GLY A 62 -36.47 35.07 27.28
N LEU A 63 -35.80 36.17 26.91
CA LEU A 63 -34.70 36.15 25.94
C LEU A 63 -33.46 35.41 26.46
N LEU A 64 -33.12 35.57 27.74
CA LEU A 64 -31.99 34.85 28.37
C LEU A 64 -32.23 33.33 28.41
N ILE A 65 -33.46 32.91 28.67
CA ILE A 65 -33.81 31.48 28.68
C ILE A 65 -33.80 30.88 27.26
N ALA A 66 -34.09 31.69 26.23
CA ALA A 66 -34.03 31.25 24.84
C ALA A 66 -32.58 31.02 24.36
N GLU A 67 -31.65 31.91 24.72
CA GLU A 67 -30.24 31.81 24.34
C GLU A 67 -29.58 30.51 24.83
N GLU A 68 -29.88 30.10 26.06
CA GLU A 68 -29.37 28.84 26.64
C GLU A 68 -29.87 27.59 25.91
N ARG A 69 -31.06 27.65 25.29
CA ARG A 69 -31.59 26.55 24.47
C ARG A 69 -30.84 26.43 23.16
N ASP A 70 -30.53 27.56 22.52
CA ASP A 70 -29.77 27.60 21.27
C ASP A 70 -28.34 27.07 21.49
N HIS A 71 -27.72 27.39 22.63
CA HIS A 71 -26.42 26.85 23.03
C HIS A 71 -26.46 25.34 23.27
N ALA A 72 -27.53 24.83 23.88
CA ALA A 72 -27.70 23.40 24.13
C ALA A 72 -27.93 22.62 22.83
N GLU A 73 -28.72 23.15 21.89
CA GLU A 73 -28.98 22.54 20.59
C GLU A 73 -27.72 22.53 19.72
N THR A 74 -27.00 23.64 19.65
CA THR A 74 -25.73 23.73 18.91
C THR A 74 -24.70 22.72 19.41
N LYS A 75 -24.56 22.56 20.75
CA LYS A 75 -23.67 21.55 21.34
C LYS A 75 -24.11 20.12 21.00
N ARG A 76 -25.41 19.84 20.98
CA ARG A 76 -25.95 18.51 20.62
C ARG A 76 -25.69 18.19 19.16
N LEU A 77 -25.99 19.12 18.26
CA LEU A 77 -25.74 18.97 16.82
C LEU A 77 -24.25 18.75 16.55
N HIS A 78 -23.37 19.49 17.21
CA HIS A 78 -21.93 19.27 17.08
C HIS A 78 -21.48 17.92 17.64
N ALA A 79 -22.01 17.48 18.79
CA ALA A 79 -21.68 16.17 19.36
C ALA A 79 -22.15 15.03 18.45
N GLU A 80 -23.34 15.17 17.85
CA GLU A 80 -23.88 14.22 16.88
C GLU A 80 -23.03 14.17 15.60
N GLN A 81 -22.68 15.34 15.04
CA GLN A 81 -21.79 15.45 13.89
C GLN A 81 -20.43 14.80 14.15
N ILE A 82 -19.81 15.02 15.31
CA ILE A 82 -18.54 14.38 15.68
C ILE A 82 -18.72 12.87 15.75
N ALA A 83 -19.80 12.39 16.38
CA ALA A 83 -20.07 10.97 16.48
C ALA A 83 -20.33 10.30 15.12
N ASP A 84 -20.98 11.00 14.19
CA ASP A 84 -21.21 10.54 12.82
C ASP A 84 -19.90 10.53 12.01
N LEU A 85 -19.07 11.57 12.13
CA LEU A 85 -17.75 11.61 11.51
C LEU A 85 -16.82 10.52 12.04
N GLU A 86 -16.85 10.25 13.35
CA GLU A 86 -16.10 9.13 13.93
C GLU A 86 -16.60 7.78 13.43
N ARG A 87 -17.92 7.59 13.30
CA ARG A 87 -18.50 6.34 12.75
C ARG A 87 -18.11 6.15 11.29
N ALA A 88 -18.32 7.16 10.45
CA ALA A 88 -17.91 7.13 9.05
C ALA A 88 -16.40 6.92 8.89
N GLY A 89 -15.59 7.55 9.75
CA GLY A 89 -14.14 7.36 9.78
C GLY A 89 -13.73 5.93 10.14
N ARG A 90 -14.39 5.31 11.13
CA ARG A 90 -14.14 3.91 11.51
C ARG A 90 -14.53 2.95 10.38
N GLU A 91 -15.70 3.14 9.78
CA GLU A 91 -16.18 2.32 8.66
C GLU A 91 -15.21 2.39 7.47
N ALA A 92 -14.79 3.59 7.07
CA ALA A 92 -13.83 3.77 5.98
C ALA A 92 -12.46 3.10 6.27
N VAL A 93 -11.99 3.13 7.52
CA VAL A 93 -10.74 2.46 7.92
C VAL A 93 -10.89 0.95 7.89
N GLU A 94 -12.02 0.40 8.36
CA GLU A 94 -12.23 -1.05 8.32
C GLU A 94 -12.38 -1.58 6.89
N GLU A 95 -13.08 -0.84 6.01
CA GLU A 95 -13.14 -1.18 4.59
C GLU A 95 -11.74 -1.18 3.94
N ALA A 96 -10.92 -0.15 4.22
CA ALA A 96 -9.55 -0.09 3.73
C ALA A 96 -8.69 -1.25 4.26
N ARG A 97 -8.83 -1.62 5.54
CA ARG A 97 -8.12 -2.76 6.13
C ARG A 97 -8.52 -4.09 5.51
N ILE A 98 -9.81 -4.29 5.21
CA ILE A 98 -10.27 -5.52 4.55
C ILE A 98 -9.62 -5.66 3.17
N GLU A 99 -9.57 -4.57 2.41
CA GLU A 99 -8.96 -4.56 1.08
C GLU A 99 -7.43 -4.77 1.15
N GLU A 100 -6.75 -4.10 2.08
CA GLU A 100 -5.32 -4.33 2.34
C GLU A 100 -5.04 -5.77 2.76
N GLN A 101 -5.87 -6.35 3.64
CA GLN A 101 -5.72 -7.72 4.09
C GLN A 101 -5.89 -8.71 2.94
N ARG A 102 -6.87 -8.48 2.04
CA ARG A 102 -7.08 -9.29 0.83
C ARG A 102 -5.86 -9.23 -0.09
N ARG A 103 -5.36 -8.04 -0.39
CA ARG A 103 -4.16 -7.84 -1.21
C ARG A 103 -2.93 -8.50 -0.60
N TYR A 104 -2.74 -8.33 0.71
CA TYR A 104 -1.63 -8.94 1.43
C TYR A 104 -1.70 -10.47 1.39
N THR A 105 -2.88 -11.04 1.56
CA THR A 105 -3.09 -12.50 1.54
C THR A 105 -2.74 -13.06 0.15
N ALA A 106 -3.24 -12.43 -0.92
CA ALA A 106 -2.92 -12.84 -2.28
C ALA A 106 -1.40 -12.78 -2.58
N LEU A 107 -0.73 -11.69 -2.17
CA LEU A 107 0.72 -11.56 -2.32
C LEU A 107 1.49 -12.59 -1.48
N GLN A 108 0.99 -12.93 -0.29
CA GLN A 108 1.60 -13.94 0.56
C GLN A 108 1.51 -15.35 -0.05
N GLU A 109 0.38 -15.69 -0.66
CA GLU A 109 0.20 -16.95 -1.38
C GLU A 109 1.15 -17.05 -2.57
N ILE A 110 1.28 -15.98 -3.36
CA ILE A 110 2.22 -15.90 -4.48
C ILE A 110 3.67 -16.05 -3.99
N ALA A 111 4.03 -15.39 -2.90
CA ALA A 111 5.36 -15.50 -2.31
C ALA A 111 5.66 -16.93 -1.86
N HIS A 112 4.69 -17.59 -1.22
CA HIS A 112 4.82 -18.98 -0.78
C HIS A 112 4.96 -19.95 -1.96
N GLU A 113 4.14 -19.80 -3.00
CA GLU A 113 4.24 -20.60 -4.20
C GLU A 113 5.59 -20.40 -4.90
N THR A 114 6.05 -19.16 -5.01
CA THR A 114 7.36 -18.81 -5.59
C THR A 114 8.51 -19.48 -4.83
N GLN A 115 8.48 -19.45 -3.50
CA GLN A 115 9.48 -20.15 -2.67
C GLN A 115 9.46 -21.66 -2.93
N THR A 116 8.26 -22.25 -3.02
CA THR A 116 8.11 -23.67 -3.33
C THR A 116 8.69 -24.00 -4.71
N GLN A 117 8.48 -23.15 -5.72
CA GLN A 117 9.07 -23.32 -7.05
C GLN A 117 10.60 -23.20 -7.03
N LEU A 118 11.15 -22.24 -6.28
CA LEU A 118 12.60 -22.09 -6.10
C LEU A 118 13.22 -23.33 -5.44
N ASP A 119 12.58 -23.87 -4.41
CA ASP A 119 13.09 -25.04 -3.70
C ASP A 119 13.06 -26.30 -4.57
N ARG A 120 12.02 -26.46 -5.40
CA ARG A 120 11.98 -27.52 -6.42
C ARG A 120 13.11 -27.36 -7.44
N ALA A 121 13.28 -26.17 -8.01
CA ALA A 121 14.35 -25.91 -8.98
C ALA A 121 15.75 -26.14 -8.39
N ARG A 122 15.97 -25.79 -7.11
CA ARG A 122 17.21 -26.08 -6.38
C ARG A 122 17.43 -27.58 -6.19
N ALA A 123 16.39 -28.32 -5.82
CA ALA A 123 16.46 -29.77 -5.64
C ALA A 123 16.76 -30.48 -6.96
N ASP A 124 16.11 -30.06 -8.05
CA ASP A 124 16.32 -30.59 -9.39
C ASP A 124 17.75 -30.31 -9.88
N ALA A 125 18.24 -29.07 -9.70
CA ALA A 125 19.62 -28.71 -10.03
C ALA A 125 20.64 -29.54 -9.23
N ALA A 126 20.41 -29.75 -7.93
CA ALA A 126 21.26 -30.62 -7.11
C ALA A 126 21.18 -32.08 -7.56
N GLY A 127 20.00 -32.57 -7.95
CA GLY A 127 19.80 -33.90 -8.52
C GLY A 127 20.60 -34.12 -9.81
N ALA A 128 20.54 -33.15 -10.73
CA ALA A 128 21.27 -33.15 -11.99
C ALA A 128 22.79 -33.14 -11.77
N ALA A 129 23.29 -32.24 -10.91
CA ALA A 129 24.72 -32.17 -10.57
C ALA A 129 25.23 -33.51 -10.00
N ASN A 130 24.49 -34.09 -9.06
CA ASN A 130 24.82 -35.40 -8.47
C ASN A 130 24.80 -36.54 -9.49
N ALA A 131 23.87 -36.52 -10.45
CA ALA A 131 23.83 -37.50 -11.53
C ALA A 131 25.04 -37.37 -12.47
N GLY A 132 25.41 -36.13 -12.82
CA GLY A 132 26.61 -35.82 -13.59
C GLY A 132 27.88 -36.32 -12.91
N ASP A 133 28.04 -36.05 -11.61
CA ASP A 133 29.20 -36.53 -10.84
C ASP A 133 29.30 -38.05 -10.79
N ARG A 134 28.17 -38.75 -10.59
CA ARG A 134 28.14 -40.22 -10.62
C ARG A 134 28.52 -40.76 -11.99
N LEU A 135 28.03 -40.14 -13.06
CA LEU A 135 28.37 -40.53 -14.43
C LEU A 135 29.87 -40.34 -14.69
N ARG A 136 30.44 -39.18 -14.35
CA ARG A 136 31.88 -38.88 -14.48
C ARG A 136 32.74 -39.90 -13.71
N LYS A 137 32.40 -40.20 -12.46
CA LYS A 137 33.09 -41.21 -11.65
C LYS A 137 33.05 -42.60 -12.29
N ARG A 138 31.90 -43.00 -12.84
CA ARG A 138 31.74 -44.31 -13.47
C ARG A 138 32.48 -44.42 -14.80
N ILE A 139 32.50 -43.36 -15.59
CA ILE A 139 33.32 -43.28 -16.80
C ILE A 139 34.81 -43.37 -16.43
N ALA A 140 35.28 -42.62 -15.44
CA ALA A 140 36.67 -42.67 -15.00
C ALA A 140 37.09 -44.08 -14.53
N GLN A 141 36.22 -44.77 -13.78
CA GLN A 141 36.46 -46.16 -13.36
C GLN A 141 36.53 -47.13 -14.55
N LEU A 142 35.65 -46.97 -15.54
CA LEU A 142 35.66 -47.80 -16.76
C LEU A 142 36.89 -47.54 -17.62
N THR A 143 37.29 -46.29 -17.79
CA THR A 143 38.51 -45.92 -18.53
C THR A 143 39.76 -46.47 -17.83
N ALA A 144 39.82 -46.38 -16.49
CA ALA A 144 40.91 -46.96 -15.72
C ALA A 144 40.97 -48.50 -15.84
N SER A 145 39.84 -49.19 -15.80
CA SER A 145 39.80 -50.66 -15.95
C SER A 145 40.17 -51.09 -17.37
N CYS A 146 39.74 -50.37 -18.40
CA CYS A 146 40.17 -50.59 -19.78
C CYS A 146 41.68 -50.39 -19.95
N ARG A 147 42.27 -49.34 -19.37
CA ARG A 147 43.73 -49.11 -19.37
C ARG A 147 44.49 -50.22 -18.62
N ALA A 148 43.95 -50.73 -17.50
CA ALA A 148 44.56 -51.85 -16.77
C ALA A 148 44.44 -53.19 -17.51
N GLY A 149 43.43 -53.34 -18.38
CA GLY A 149 43.16 -54.54 -19.18
C GLY A 149 43.94 -54.65 -20.50
N THR A 150 44.79 -53.68 -20.87
CA THR A 150 45.54 -53.69 -22.15
C THR A 150 46.69 -54.70 -22.22
N GLY A 151 46.67 -55.76 -21.41
CA GLY A 151 47.54 -56.94 -21.57
C GLY A 151 47.13 -57.85 -22.74
N HIS A 152 46.31 -57.38 -23.69
CA HIS A 152 45.96 -58.15 -24.88
C HIS A 152 47.13 -58.13 -25.88
N PRO A 153 47.74 -59.28 -26.19
CA PRO A 153 49.04 -59.36 -26.90
C PRO A 153 49.05 -58.86 -28.36
N GLY A 154 47.94 -58.30 -28.87
CA GLY A 154 47.81 -57.77 -30.23
C GLY A 154 47.43 -56.28 -30.33
N SER A 155 47.20 -55.57 -29.23
CA SER A 155 46.80 -54.16 -29.24
C SER A 155 47.99 -53.25 -28.94
N ALA A 156 48.30 -52.31 -29.85
CA ALA A 156 49.29 -51.28 -29.56
C ALA A 156 48.81 -50.42 -28.37
N ALA A 157 49.66 -50.23 -27.37
CA ALA A 157 49.35 -49.32 -26.27
C ALA A 157 49.17 -47.90 -26.82
N PRO A 158 48.14 -47.14 -26.39
CA PRO A 158 47.99 -45.75 -26.79
C PRO A 158 49.23 -44.95 -26.41
N GLY A 159 49.70 -44.10 -27.32
CA GLY A 159 50.85 -43.22 -27.08
C GLY A 159 50.53 -42.12 -26.06
N GLN A 160 51.54 -41.64 -25.35
CA GLN A 160 51.43 -40.65 -24.27
C GLN A 160 50.71 -39.36 -24.70
N THR A 161 50.82 -38.97 -25.98
CA THR A 161 50.11 -37.82 -26.55
C THR A 161 48.60 -38.01 -26.62
N ALA A 162 48.11 -39.23 -26.88
CA ALA A 162 46.68 -39.52 -26.94
C ALA A 162 46.03 -39.41 -25.55
N ASP A 163 46.75 -39.79 -24.50
CA ASP A 163 46.30 -39.71 -23.11
C ASP A 163 46.15 -38.25 -22.66
N VAL A 164 47.14 -37.40 -22.97
CA VAL A 164 47.11 -35.96 -22.66
C VAL A 164 45.94 -35.25 -23.35
N THR A 165 45.61 -35.61 -24.59
CA THR A 165 44.44 -35.04 -25.28
C THR A 165 43.11 -35.49 -24.68
N ALA A 166 43.02 -36.73 -24.17
CA ALA A 166 41.82 -37.22 -23.51
C ALA A 166 41.58 -36.51 -22.16
N ASP A 167 42.65 -36.29 -21.40
CA ASP A 167 42.60 -35.57 -20.12
C ASP A 167 42.20 -34.10 -20.33
N LEU A 168 42.74 -33.43 -21.36
CA LEU A 168 42.35 -32.05 -21.71
C LEU A 168 40.87 -31.95 -22.09
N LEU A 169 40.36 -32.92 -22.89
CA LEU A 169 38.94 -32.93 -23.27
C LEU A 169 38.04 -33.14 -22.05
N ALA A 170 38.45 -33.98 -21.09
CA ALA A 170 37.73 -34.19 -19.84
C ALA A 170 37.66 -32.90 -18.99
N ASP A 171 38.77 -32.16 -18.88
CA ASP A 171 38.80 -30.86 -18.18
C ASP A 171 37.89 -29.83 -18.86
N VAL A 172 37.97 -29.70 -20.19
CA VAL A 172 37.12 -28.78 -20.95
C VAL A 172 35.65 -29.15 -20.79
N GLN A 173 35.30 -30.44 -20.89
CA GLN A 173 33.92 -30.89 -20.70
C GLN A 173 33.43 -30.57 -19.28
N GLN A 174 34.26 -30.82 -18.26
CA GLN A 174 33.91 -30.48 -16.88
C GLN A 174 33.61 -28.99 -16.72
N ARG A 175 34.47 -28.11 -17.26
CA ARG A 175 34.27 -26.66 -17.19
C ARG A 175 33.04 -26.19 -17.97
N LEU A 176 32.73 -26.84 -19.10
CA LEU A 176 31.52 -26.57 -19.85
C LEU A 176 30.26 -26.98 -19.08
N ASP A 177 30.28 -28.16 -18.46
CA ASP A 177 29.16 -28.62 -17.62
C ASP A 177 28.94 -27.67 -16.42
N GLU A 178 30.02 -27.25 -15.74
CA GLU A 178 29.94 -26.31 -14.62
C GLU A 178 29.37 -24.94 -15.05
N ALA A 179 29.78 -24.45 -16.22
CA ALA A 179 29.25 -23.21 -16.79
C ALA A 179 27.78 -23.36 -17.20
N ALA A 180 27.40 -24.47 -17.83
CA ALA A 180 26.03 -24.75 -18.22
C ALA A 180 25.11 -24.83 -17.00
N ASP A 181 25.54 -25.52 -15.94
CA ASP A 181 24.81 -25.61 -14.68
C ASP A 181 24.62 -24.23 -14.02
N ALA A 182 25.64 -23.37 -14.07
CA ALA A 182 25.55 -22.01 -13.54
C ALA A 182 24.53 -21.16 -14.33
N ILE A 183 24.55 -21.26 -15.66
CA ILE A 183 23.60 -20.57 -16.53
C ILE A 183 22.17 -21.08 -16.28
N ALA A 184 21.99 -22.40 -16.19
CA ALA A 184 20.69 -23.02 -15.92
C ALA A 184 20.09 -22.53 -14.60
N ARG A 185 20.88 -22.57 -13.50
CA ARG A 185 20.44 -22.05 -12.19
C ARG A 185 20.03 -20.58 -12.25
N HIS A 186 20.76 -19.75 -12.99
CA HIS A 186 20.42 -18.34 -13.14
C HIS A 186 19.15 -18.16 -13.97
N ALA A 187 19.00 -18.89 -15.07
CA ALA A 187 17.83 -18.84 -15.93
C ALA A 187 16.56 -19.28 -15.19
N ASP A 188 16.63 -20.34 -14.39
CA ASP A 188 15.51 -20.80 -13.56
C ASP A 188 15.12 -19.77 -12.51
N ALA A 189 16.10 -19.19 -11.81
CA ALA A 189 15.83 -18.15 -10.83
C ALA A 189 15.19 -16.90 -11.46
N ALA A 190 15.71 -16.47 -12.62
CA ALA A 190 15.16 -15.33 -13.35
C ALA A 190 13.74 -15.60 -13.84
N ARG A 191 13.48 -16.81 -14.37
CA ARG A 191 12.15 -17.22 -14.83
C ARG A 191 11.14 -17.25 -13.68
N ILE A 192 11.50 -17.86 -12.55
CA ILE A 192 10.62 -17.96 -11.37
C ILE A 192 10.33 -16.57 -10.82
N ALA A 193 11.33 -15.69 -10.74
CA ALA A 193 11.14 -14.30 -10.31
C ALA A 193 10.22 -13.52 -11.27
N GLY A 194 10.38 -13.72 -12.59
CA GLY A 194 9.52 -13.10 -13.60
C GLY A 194 8.06 -13.52 -13.47
N LEU A 195 7.81 -14.83 -13.38
CA LEU A 195 6.46 -15.38 -13.19
C LEU A 195 5.81 -14.89 -11.88
N ALA A 196 6.59 -14.76 -10.81
CA ALA A 196 6.12 -14.19 -9.56
C ALA A 196 5.76 -12.70 -9.67
N CYS A 197 6.50 -11.94 -10.48
CA CYS A 197 6.19 -10.53 -10.73
C CYS A 197 4.90 -10.39 -11.56
N GLU A 198 4.73 -11.22 -12.59
CA GLU A 198 3.52 -11.24 -13.41
C GLU A 198 2.29 -11.61 -12.57
N SER A 199 2.36 -12.67 -11.77
CA SER A 199 1.23 -13.08 -10.93
C SER A 199 0.92 -12.06 -9.83
N ALA A 200 1.94 -11.43 -9.23
CA ALA A 200 1.74 -10.36 -8.25
C ALA A 200 1.09 -9.13 -8.89
N TYR A 201 1.49 -8.78 -10.11
CA TYR A 201 0.87 -7.69 -10.87
C TYR A 201 -0.59 -8.01 -11.21
N ASP A 202 -0.88 -9.22 -11.68
CA ASP A 202 -2.25 -9.64 -12.00
C ASP A 202 -3.14 -9.63 -10.74
N ALA A 203 -2.62 -10.07 -9.60
CA ALA A 203 -3.36 -10.06 -8.33
C ALA A 203 -3.73 -8.64 -7.85
N VAL A 204 -2.89 -7.63 -8.14
CA VAL A 204 -3.18 -6.23 -7.78
C VAL A 204 -3.90 -5.44 -8.88
N SER A 205 -3.92 -5.94 -10.12
CA SER A 205 -4.50 -5.24 -11.29
C SER A 205 -5.83 -5.81 -11.76
N ALA A 206 -6.18 -7.05 -11.42
CA ALA A 206 -7.49 -7.65 -11.71
C ALA A 206 -8.64 -7.10 -10.83
N GLN A 207 -8.51 -5.85 -10.37
CA GLN A 207 -9.39 -5.17 -9.42
C GLN A 207 -10.28 -4.14 -10.11
#